data_AF-A0EB40-F1
#
_entry.id   AF-A0EB40-F1
#
_cell.length_a   1.000
_cell.length_b   1.000
_cell.length_c   1.000
_cell.angle_alpha   90.00
_cell.angle_beta   90.00
_cell.angle_gamma   90.00
#
_symmetry.space_group_name_H-M   'P 1'
#
loop_
_entity.id
_entity.type
_entity.pdbx_description
1 polymer ?
#
loop_
_entity_poly.entity_id
_entity_poly.type
_entity_poly.pdbx_seq_one_letter_code
_entity_poly.pdbx_strand_id
1 'polypeptide(L)'
;MNKGEINPQVKELKRENMHGLGKLNETGVEKKNEDALVSQENQRIANLEKECLTHIKNQEDEVKKDEEQLRSQDLRLEKTLHDKARERYKETLKKSEEEKQREQADKDYLYPYLEKRKLLGKEVLNYNEALDIQKDVMTKLKERLLSRAAIIQKKLEEERAKLDQAEQMQQKKADPDDNEYINIQFRIDILEQRAIRFESQALLKYEEMDRKLKDDKRLSELKKK
;
A
#
# COMPACT_ATOMS: atom_id res chain seq x y z
N MET A 1 75.81 -7.01 20.05
CA MET A 1 74.78 -8.00 19.70
C MET A 1 73.43 -7.49 20.23
N ASN A 2 72.35 -7.78 19.52
CA ASN A 2 71.35 -6.79 19.10
C ASN A 2 70.26 -6.43 20.12
N LYS A 3 69.89 -5.14 20.17
CA LYS A 3 68.63 -4.64 20.73
C LYS A 3 67.52 -4.96 19.72
N GLY A 4 66.59 -5.87 20.04
CA GLY A 4 65.40 -6.08 19.21
C GLY A 4 64.89 -7.52 19.05
N GLU A 5 65.46 -8.52 19.72
CA GLU A 5 64.90 -9.87 19.70
C GLU A 5 63.84 -10.01 20.80
N ILE A 6 62.56 -10.01 20.40
CA ILE A 6 61.46 -10.41 21.27
C ILE A 6 61.57 -11.93 21.43
N ASN A 7 62.24 -12.38 22.48
CA ASN A 7 62.16 -13.78 22.87
C ASN A 7 60.73 -14.03 23.36
N PRO A 8 59.94 -14.91 22.70
CA PRO A 8 58.65 -15.28 23.22
C PRO A 8 58.87 -15.96 24.57
N GLN A 9 58.37 -15.37 25.66
CA GLN A 9 58.31 -16.05 26.95
C GLN A 9 57.24 -17.14 26.85
N VAL A 10 57.62 -18.30 26.32
CA VAL A 10 56.76 -19.48 26.32
C VAL A 10 56.76 -20.04 27.74
N LYS A 11 55.72 -19.70 28.51
CA LYS A 11 55.42 -20.41 29.76
C LYS A 11 54.83 -21.76 29.40
N GLU A 12 55.65 -22.82 29.48
CA GLU A 12 55.14 -24.19 29.45
C GLU A 12 54.36 -24.46 30.74
N LEU A 13 53.04 -24.38 30.65
CA LEU A 13 52.15 -24.82 31.71
C LEU A 13 51.99 -26.33 31.60
N LYS A 14 52.47 -27.06 32.61
CA LYS A 14 52.21 -28.50 32.71
C LYS A 14 50.70 -28.72 32.73
N ARG A 15 50.21 -29.68 31.93
CA ARG A 15 48.77 -30.00 31.78
C ARG A 15 48.06 -30.21 33.13
N GLU A 16 48.80 -30.70 34.13
CA GLU A 16 48.33 -30.91 35.50
C GLU A 16 47.91 -29.61 36.20
N ASN A 17 48.52 -28.47 35.86
CA ASN A 17 48.21 -27.16 36.42
C ASN A 17 47.04 -26.45 35.69
N MET A 18 46.56 -27.01 34.58
CA MET A 18 45.40 -26.50 33.85
C MET A 18 44.16 -27.24 34.37
N HIS A 19 43.57 -26.74 35.45
CA HIS A 19 42.35 -27.34 36.00
C HIS A 19 41.15 -26.95 35.13
N GLY A 20 40.69 -27.88 34.30
CA GLY A 20 39.35 -27.81 33.72
C GLY A 20 38.29 -27.98 34.81
N LEU A 21 37.11 -27.40 34.60
CA LEU A 21 35.94 -27.42 35.49
C LEU A 21 35.55 -28.80 36.05
N GLY A 22 36.07 -29.90 35.47
CA GLY A 22 35.80 -31.27 35.89
C GLY A 22 36.51 -31.76 37.16
N LYS A 23 37.44 -31.01 37.77
CA LYS A 23 38.18 -31.46 38.98
C LYS A 23 37.82 -30.77 40.30
N LEU A 24 36.78 -29.94 40.34
CA LEU A 24 36.35 -29.27 41.59
C LEU A 24 35.62 -30.19 42.59
N ASN A 25 35.35 -31.45 42.23
CA ASN A 25 34.59 -32.40 43.07
C ASN A 25 35.44 -33.51 43.72
N GLU A 26 36.77 -33.46 43.67
CA GLU A 26 37.61 -34.39 44.44
C GLU A 26 37.92 -33.82 45.82
N THR A 27 37.45 -34.50 46.88
CA THR A 27 37.76 -34.19 48.27
C THR A 27 39.25 -34.47 48.53
N GLY A 28 40.06 -33.42 48.58
CA GLY A 28 41.47 -33.55 49.00
C GLY A 28 42.48 -32.55 48.43
N VAL A 29 42.07 -31.53 47.67
CA VAL A 29 43.02 -30.50 47.18
C VAL A 29 43.13 -29.37 48.21
N GLU A 30 44.30 -29.24 48.83
CA GLU A 30 44.63 -28.09 49.68
C GLU A 30 44.41 -26.79 48.90
N LYS A 31 43.50 -25.95 49.38
CA LYS A 31 43.28 -24.60 48.87
C LYS A 31 44.52 -23.77 49.16
N LYS A 32 45.52 -23.82 48.28
CA LYS A 32 46.52 -22.74 48.20
C LYS A 32 45.72 -21.46 47.98
N ASN A 33 45.87 -20.49 48.88
CA ASN A 33 45.21 -19.19 48.81
C ASN A 33 45.34 -18.66 47.37
N GLU A 34 44.26 -18.79 46.59
CA GLU A 34 44.19 -18.23 45.26
C GLU A 34 44.34 -16.73 45.44
N ASP A 35 45.40 -16.17 44.84
CA ASP A 35 45.64 -14.74 44.83
C ASP A 35 44.33 -14.06 44.40
N ALA A 36 43.82 -13.11 45.20
CA ALA A 36 42.49 -12.54 45.01
C ALA A 36 42.33 -11.94 43.61
N LEU A 37 43.44 -11.46 43.02
CA LEU A 37 43.50 -11.02 41.62
C LEU A 37 43.24 -12.15 40.62
N VAL A 38 43.81 -13.34 40.84
CA VAL A 38 43.61 -14.52 39.97
C VAL A 38 42.18 -15.01 40.05
N SER A 39 41.59 -15.03 41.25
CA SER A 39 40.17 -15.38 41.42
C SER A 39 39.24 -14.38 40.72
N GLN A 40 39.56 -13.07 40.82
CA GLN A 40 38.82 -12.01 40.14
C GLN A 40 38.93 -12.10 38.61
N GLU A 41 40.13 -12.34 38.06
CA GLU A 41 40.32 -12.47 36.61
C GLU A 41 39.66 -13.75 36.07
N ASN A 42 39.72 -14.87 36.81
CA ASN A 42 38.99 -16.08 36.44
C ASN A 42 37.48 -15.86 36.43
N GLN A 43 36.95 -15.11 37.40
CA GLN A 43 35.53 -14.74 37.42
C GLN A 43 35.16 -13.83 36.24
N ARG A 44 36.04 -12.90 35.85
CA ARG A 44 35.88 -12.04 34.67
C ARG A 44 35.83 -12.86 33.38
N ILE A 45 36.77 -13.79 33.20
CA ILE A 45 36.83 -14.69 32.05
C ILE A 45 35.57 -15.56 31.98
N ALA A 46 35.16 -16.16 33.10
CA ALA A 46 33.95 -16.98 33.15
C ALA A 46 32.67 -16.20 32.81
N ASN A 47 32.60 -14.92 33.15
CA ASN A 47 31.48 -14.06 32.78
C ASN A 47 31.50 -13.75 31.27
N LEU A 48 32.67 -13.42 30.72
CA LEU A 48 32.83 -13.19 29.27
C LEU A 48 32.48 -14.46 28.46
N GLU A 49 32.89 -15.64 28.92
CA GLU A 49 32.54 -16.91 28.28
C GLU A 49 31.03 -17.16 28.28
N LYS A 50 30.35 -16.84 29.39
CA LYS A 50 28.87 -16.93 29.47
C LYS A 50 28.17 -15.94 28.54
N GLU A 51 28.69 -14.73 28.43
CA GLU A 51 28.16 -13.71 27.52
C GLU A 51 28.31 -14.15 26.06
N CYS A 52 29.51 -14.62 25.67
CA CYS A 52 29.76 -15.19 24.35
C CYS A 52 28.85 -16.38 24.04
N LEU A 53 28.68 -17.30 24.98
CA LEU A 53 27.81 -18.47 24.79
C LEU A 53 26.34 -18.06 24.62
N THR A 54 25.87 -17.10 25.41
CA THR A 54 24.51 -16.55 25.29
C THR A 54 24.32 -15.88 23.93
N HIS A 55 25.32 -15.12 23.48
CA HIS A 55 25.27 -14.45 22.19
C HIS A 55 25.19 -15.44 21.03
N ILE A 56 25.99 -16.51 21.06
CA ILE A 56 25.97 -17.57 20.04
C ILE A 56 24.59 -18.24 20.01
N LYS A 57 24.05 -18.63 21.17
CA LYS A 57 22.72 -19.24 21.24
C LYS A 57 21.62 -18.34 20.67
N ASN A 58 21.64 -17.05 21.03
CA ASN A 58 20.67 -16.10 20.51
C ASN A 58 20.79 -15.96 18.98
N GLN A 59 22.02 -15.92 18.44
CA GLN A 59 22.21 -15.88 16.99
C GLN A 59 21.72 -17.16 16.29
N GLU A 60 21.97 -18.34 16.88
CA GLU A 60 21.47 -19.61 16.34
C GLU A 60 19.93 -19.66 16.34
N ASP A 61 19.30 -19.16 17.40
CA ASP A 61 17.83 -19.08 17.50
C ASP A 61 17.24 -18.11 16.47
N GLU A 62 17.87 -16.96 16.23
CA GLU A 62 17.43 -16.00 15.20
C GLU A 62 17.57 -16.58 13.79
N VAL A 63 18.72 -17.20 13.46
CA VAL A 63 18.93 -17.86 12.17
C VAL A 63 17.89 -18.97 11.93
N LYS A 64 17.56 -19.73 12.98
CA LYS A 64 16.55 -20.78 12.88
C LYS A 64 15.15 -20.21 12.61
N LYS A 65 14.78 -19.11 13.28
CA LYS A 65 13.50 -18.42 13.00
C LYS A 65 13.45 -17.88 11.58
N ASP A 66 14.53 -17.30 11.09
CA ASP A 66 14.62 -16.79 9.71
C ASP A 66 14.46 -17.92 8.69
N GLU A 67 15.07 -19.08 8.94
CA GLU A 67 14.91 -20.26 8.07
C GLU A 67 13.47 -20.79 8.09
N GLU A 68 12.84 -20.89 9.26
CA GLU A 68 11.44 -21.29 9.40
C GLU A 68 10.50 -20.31 8.69
N GLN A 69 10.75 -19.01 8.81
CA GLN A 69 10.00 -17.98 8.08
C GLN A 69 10.19 -18.11 6.58
N LEU A 70 11.41 -18.29 6.09
CA LEU A 70 11.70 -18.41 4.66
C LEU A 70 11.06 -19.68 4.05
N ARG A 71 11.02 -20.79 4.80
CA ARG A 71 10.33 -22.03 4.40
C ARG A 71 8.81 -21.91 4.45
N SER A 72 8.28 -21.08 5.35
CA SER A 72 6.85 -20.82 5.44
C SER A 72 6.33 -19.86 4.37
N GLN A 73 7.22 -19.10 3.72
CA GLN A 73 6.84 -18.22 2.61
C GLN A 73 6.41 -19.05 1.40
N ASP A 74 5.18 -18.82 0.96
CA ASP A 74 4.59 -19.46 -0.20
C ASP A 74 5.20 -18.84 -1.48
N LEU A 75 6.41 -19.30 -1.82
CA LEU A 75 7.17 -18.83 -2.99
C LEU A 75 6.47 -19.29 -4.27
N ARG A 76 5.72 -18.39 -4.89
CA ARG A 76 5.09 -18.63 -6.20
C ARG A 76 5.93 -17.99 -7.29
N LEU A 77 6.33 -18.79 -8.27
CA LEU A 77 6.90 -18.27 -9.50
C LEU A 77 5.86 -17.42 -10.22
N GLU A 78 6.22 -16.19 -10.53
CA GLU A 78 5.40 -15.37 -11.40
C GLU A 78 5.26 -16.04 -12.76
N LYS A 79 4.02 -16.22 -13.20
CA LYS A 79 3.73 -16.74 -14.54
C LYS A 79 4.38 -15.83 -15.58
N THR A 80 4.93 -16.44 -16.63
CA THR A 80 5.49 -15.71 -17.76
C THR A 80 4.42 -14.83 -18.41
N LEU A 81 4.82 -13.76 -19.10
CA LEU A 81 3.88 -12.91 -19.86
C LEU A 81 3.05 -13.73 -20.86
N HIS A 82 3.66 -14.76 -21.47
CA HIS A 82 3.00 -15.66 -22.40
C HIS A 82 1.93 -16.52 -21.70
N ASP A 83 2.24 -17.07 -20.52
CA ASP A 83 1.27 -17.86 -19.74
C ASP A 83 0.13 -17.00 -19.22
N LYS A 84 0.41 -15.79 -18.73
CA LYS A 84 -0.61 -14.80 -18.34
C LYS A 84 -1.53 -14.46 -19.52
N ALA A 85 -0.99 -14.27 -20.73
CA ALA A 85 -1.78 -13.99 -21.92
C ALA A 85 -2.64 -15.20 -22.35
N ARG A 86 -2.08 -16.42 -22.29
CA ARG A 86 -2.79 -17.66 -22.65
C ARG A 86 -3.93 -17.98 -21.68
N GLU A 87 -3.74 -17.74 -20.38
CA GLU A 87 -4.79 -17.88 -19.38
C GLU A 87 -5.90 -16.86 -19.57
N ARG A 88 -5.58 -15.58 -19.76
CA ARG A 88 -6.58 -14.56 -20.08
C ARG A 88 -7.38 -14.90 -21.33
N TYR A 89 -6.72 -15.40 -22.38
CA TYR A 89 -7.42 -15.86 -23.58
C TYR A 89 -8.36 -17.02 -23.28
N LYS A 90 -7.91 -18.01 -22.51
CA LYS A 90 -8.73 -19.16 -22.10
C LYS A 90 -9.90 -18.74 -21.19
N GLU A 91 -9.72 -17.78 -20.31
CA GLU A 91 -10.77 -17.17 -19.49
C GLU A 91 -11.79 -16.45 -20.35
N THR A 92 -11.36 -15.66 -21.35
CA THR A 92 -12.28 -14.99 -22.27
C THR A 92 -13.10 -15.98 -23.11
N LEU A 93 -12.54 -17.13 -23.48
CA LEU A 93 -13.29 -18.20 -24.15
C LEU A 93 -14.24 -18.94 -23.19
N LYS A 94 -13.85 -19.11 -21.93
CA LYS A 94 -14.64 -19.80 -20.91
C LYS A 94 -15.77 -18.97 -20.30
N LYS A 95 -15.83 -17.67 -20.59
CA LYS A 95 -16.97 -16.85 -20.14
C LYS A 95 -18.27 -17.46 -20.64
N SER A 96 -19.13 -17.83 -19.68
CA SER A 96 -20.48 -18.31 -19.95
C SER A 96 -21.23 -17.28 -20.81
N GLU A 97 -22.20 -17.74 -21.61
CA GLU A 97 -23.10 -16.82 -22.30
C GLU A 97 -23.80 -15.86 -21.31
N GLU A 98 -24.05 -16.31 -20.08
CA GLU A 98 -24.58 -15.48 -19.00
C GLU A 98 -23.60 -14.39 -18.55
N GLU A 99 -22.30 -14.66 -18.49
CA GLU A 99 -21.28 -13.63 -18.18
C GLU A 99 -21.14 -12.64 -19.34
N LYS A 100 -21.23 -13.10 -20.58
CA LYS A 100 -21.22 -12.22 -21.74
C LYS A 100 -22.47 -11.33 -21.79
N GLN A 101 -23.63 -11.87 -21.44
CA GLN A 101 -24.88 -11.11 -21.34
C GLN A 101 -24.83 -10.11 -20.18
N ARG A 102 -24.28 -10.48 -19.03
CA ARG A 102 -24.05 -9.54 -17.91
C ARG A 102 -23.07 -8.44 -18.28
N GLU A 103 -21.97 -8.75 -18.95
CA GLU A 103 -21.03 -7.74 -19.43
C GLU A 103 -21.62 -6.82 -20.50
N GLN A 104 -22.54 -7.33 -21.33
CA GLN A 104 -23.29 -6.50 -22.28
C GLN A 104 -24.31 -5.61 -21.56
N ALA A 105 -25.00 -6.13 -20.55
CA ALA A 105 -25.89 -5.36 -19.69
C ALA A 105 -25.14 -4.24 -18.94
N ASP A 106 -23.93 -4.52 -18.43
CA ASP A 106 -23.07 -3.54 -17.77
C ASP A 106 -22.59 -2.43 -18.72
N LYS A 107 -22.48 -2.73 -20.02
CA LYS A 107 -22.08 -1.77 -21.06
C LYS A 107 -23.26 -0.94 -21.58
N ASP A 108 -24.49 -1.42 -21.44
CA ASP A 108 -25.68 -0.72 -21.92
C ASP A 108 -26.11 0.37 -20.94
N TYR A 109 -25.94 1.62 -21.36
CA TYR A 109 -26.26 2.80 -20.56
C TYR A 109 -27.76 2.95 -20.24
N LEU A 110 -28.65 2.30 -21.02
CA LEU A 110 -30.09 2.29 -20.72
C LEU A 110 -30.53 1.12 -19.84
N TYR A 111 -29.69 0.09 -19.66
CA TYR A 111 -30.06 -1.13 -18.97
C TYR A 111 -30.72 -0.89 -17.59
N PRO A 112 -30.14 -0.07 -16.68
CA PRO A 112 -30.73 0.15 -15.36
C PRO A 112 -32.11 0.83 -15.41
N TYR A 113 -32.35 1.64 -16.45
CA TYR A 113 -33.59 2.39 -16.62
C TYR A 113 -34.70 1.53 -17.25
N LEU A 114 -34.31 0.61 -18.15
CA LEU A 114 -35.19 -0.37 -18.77
C LEU A 114 -35.56 -1.48 -17.79
N GLU A 115 -34.60 -1.99 -17.04
CA GLU A 115 -34.80 -3.02 -16.02
C GLU A 115 -35.78 -2.54 -14.93
N LYS A 116 -35.55 -1.34 -14.39
CA LYS A 116 -36.42 -0.72 -13.38
C LYS A 116 -37.89 -0.64 -13.83
N ARG A 117 -38.13 -0.49 -15.14
CA ARG A 117 -39.45 -0.37 -15.75
C ARG A 117 -39.98 -1.69 -16.35
N LYS A 118 -39.22 -2.78 -16.25
CA LYS A 118 -39.53 -4.08 -16.88
C LYS A 118 -39.72 -3.97 -18.41
N LEU A 119 -38.91 -3.14 -19.05
CA LEU A 119 -38.93 -2.88 -20.51
C LEU A 119 -37.75 -3.53 -21.25
N LEU A 120 -37.04 -4.45 -20.59
CA LEU A 120 -35.94 -5.21 -21.22
C LEU A 120 -36.47 -6.02 -22.41
N GLY A 121 -35.72 -6.01 -23.52
CA GLY A 121 -36.05 -6.75 -24.73
C GLY A 121 -37.04 -6.06 -25.69
N LYS A 122 -37.62 -4.91 -25.33
CA LYS A 122 -38.38 -4.10 -26.30
C LYS A 122 -37.43 -3.41 -27.30
N GLU A 123 -37.69 -3.61 -28.59
CA GLU A 123 -36.92 -2.94 -29.65
C GLU A 123 -37.26 -1.46 -29.79
N VAL A 124 -38.52 -1.09 -29.57
CA VAL A 124 -39.02 0.30 -29.65
C VAL A 124 -39.94 0.57 -28.47
N LEU A 125 -39.73 1.69 -27.78
CA LEU A 125 -40.54 2.13 -26.65
C LEU A 125 -41.66 3.06 -27.10
N ASN A 126 -42.77 3.09 -26.36
CA ASN A 126 -43.81 4.09 -26.58
C ASN A 126 -43.26 5.51 -26.31
N TYR A 127 -43.81 6.54 -26.95
CA TYR A 127 -43.37 7.93 -26.80
C TYR A 127 -43.24 8.38 -25.34
N ASN A 128 -44.23 8.08 -24.50
CA ASN A 128 -44.20 8.45 -23.08
C ASN A 128 -43.10 7.69 -22.31
N GLU A 129 -42.96 6.38 -22.57
CA GLU A 129 -41.90 5.55 -21.95
C GLU A 129 -40.51 6.06 -22.35
N ALA A 130 -40.33 6.38 -23.63
CA ALA A 130 -39.08 6.92 -24.17
C ALA A 130 -38.74 8.30 -23.58
N LEU A 131 -39.74 9.18 -23.48
CA LEU A 131 -39.57 10.54 -22.93
C LEU A 131 -39.19 10.48 -21.44
N ASP A 132 -39.85 9.62 -20.68
CA ASP A 132 -39.57 9.46 -19.25
C ASP A 132 -38.18 8.87 -19.01
N ILE A 133 -37.77 7.88 -19.81
CA ILE A 133 -36.41 7.31 -19.73
C ILE A 133 -35.37 8.36 -20.12
N GLN A 134 -35.56 9.10 -21.20
CA GLN A 134 -34.64 10.15 -21.61
C GLN A 134 -34.46 11.19 -20.49
N LYS A 135 -35.57 11.66 -19.91
CA LYS A 135 -35.56 12.61 -18.79
C LYS A 135 -34.84 12.04 -17.57
N ASP A 136 -35.11 10.79 -17.20
CA ASP A 136 -34.48 10.13 -16.05
C ASP A 136 -32.96 10.00 -16.25
N VAL A 137 -32.52 9.55 -17.42
CA VAL A 137 -31.10 9.38 -17.74
C VAL A 137 -30.38 10.73 -17.65
N MET A 138 -30.94 11.76 -18.28
CA MET A 138 -30.34 13.10 -18.28
C MET A 138 -30.36 13.74 -16.89
N THR A 139 -31.42 13.52 -16.10
CA THR A 139 -31.51 14.00 -14.72
C THR A 139 -30.48 13.31 -13.83
N LYS A 140 -30.36 11.98 -13.90
CA LYS A 140 -29.38 11.22 -13.12
C LYS A 140 -27.94 11.59 -13.48
N LEU A 141 -27.66 11.81 -14.77
CA LEU A 141 -26.35 12.30 -15.19
C LEU A 141 -26.07 13.70 -14.63
N LYS A 142 -27.04 14.62 -14.72
CA LYS A 142 -26.93 15.98 -14.14
C LYS A 142 -26.67 15.93 -12.63
N GLU A 143 -27.46 15.17 -11.88
CA GLU A 143 -27.28 14.99 -10.44
C GLU A 143 -25.87 14.50 -10.09
N ARG A 144 -25.36 13.50 -10.83
CA ARG A 144 -24.01 12.96 -10.64
C ARG A 144 -22.91 14.00 -10.94
N LEU A 145 -23.08 14.78 -12.00
CA LEU A 145 -22.15 15.85 -12.36
C LEU A 145 -22.14 16.96 -11.30
N LEU A 146 -23.32 17.37 -10.83
CA LEU A 146 -23.46 18.38 -9.77
C LEU A 146 -22.89 17.89 -8.43
N SER A 147 -23.16 16.64 -8.04
CA SER A 147 -22.59 16.05 -6.84
C SER A 147 -21.06 16.04 -6.88
N ARG A 148 -20.48 15.73 -8.05
CA ARG A 148 -19.03 15.77 -8.23
C ARG A 148 -18.47 17.19 -8.23
N ALA A 149 -19.17 18.17 -8.81
CA ALA A 149 -18.82 19.58 -8.72
C ALA A 149 -18.79 20.06 -7.26
N ALA A 150 -19.81 19.70 -6.47
CA ALA A 150 -19.91 20.07 -5.06
C ALA A 150 -18.74 19.50 -4.23
N ILE A 151 -18.28 18.29 -4.52
CA ILE A 151 -17.09 17.72 -3.85
C ILE A 151 -15.83 18.52 -4.17
N ILE A 152 -15.65 18.95 -5.42
CA ILE A 152 -14.49 19.76 -5.82
C ILE A 152 -14.55 21.13 -5.15
N GLN A 153 -15.71 21.79 -5.18
CA GLN A 153 -15.93 23.10 -4.55
C GLN A 153 -15.68 23.03 -3.03
N LYS A 154 -16.24 22.03 -2.35
CA LYS A 154 -16.02 21.83 -0.91
C LYS A 154 -14.52 21.70 -0.58
N LYS A 155 -13.78 20.92 -1.36
CA LYS A 155 -12.32 20.77 -1.15
C LYS A 155 -11.56 22.06 -1.42
N LEU A 156 -11.99 22.84 -2.42
CA LEU A 156 -11.41 24.15 -2.70
C LEU A 156 -11.63 25.13 -1.54
N GLU A 157 -12.86 25.18 -1.00
CA GLU A 157 -13.22 25.99 0.16
C GLU A 157 -12.43 25.58 1.41
N GLU A 158 -12.26 24.27 1.64
CA GLU A 158 -11.45 23.76 2.76
C GLU A 158 -9.97 24.18 2.65
N GLU A 159 -9.36 24.12 1.46
CA GLU A 159 -7.97 24.57 1.28
C GLU A 159 -7.85 26.10 1.35
N ARG A 160 -8.83 26.86 0.84
CA ARG A 160 -8.87 28.34 0.98
C ARG A 160 -8.98 28.76 2.44
N ALA A 161 -9.83 28.08 3.23
CA ALA A 161 -9.92 28.35 4.66
C ALA A 161 -8.62 28.05 5.41
N LYS A 162 -7.84 27.04 4.98
CA LYS A 162 -6.50 26.78 5.52
C LYS A 162 -5.51 27.86 5.13
N LEU A 163 -5.58 28.37 3.91
CA LEU A 163 -4.76 29.50 3.46
C LEU A 163 -5.02 30.73 4.33
N ASP A 164 -6.29 31.09 4.51
CA ASP A 164 -6.68 32.25 5.35
C ASP A 164 -6.16 32.11 6.79
N GLN A 165 -6.21 30.90 7.36
CA GLN A 165 -5.66 30.62 8.69
C GLN A 165 -4.14 30.71 8.71
N ALA A 166 -3.46 30.16 7.70
CA ALA A 166 -2.00 30.20 7.58
C ALA A 166 -1.51 31.64 7.43
N GLU A 167 -2.19 32.48 6.64
CA GLU A 167 -1.88 33.91 6.49
C GLU A 167 -1.99 34.66 7.81
N GLN A 168 -3.07 34.44 8.58
CA GLN A 168 -3.24 35.04 9.90
C GLN A 168 -2.16 34.61 10.90
N MET A 169 -1.66 33.37 10.79
CA MET A 169 -0.58 32.87 11.64
C MET A 169 0.80 33.40 11.21
N GLN A 170 1.07 33.50 9.91
CA GLN A 170 2.32 34.06 9.38
C GLN A 170 2.48 35.53 9.78
N GLN A 171 1.43 36.35 9.71
CA GLN A 171 1.47 37.76 10.13
C GLN A 171 1.87 37.95 11.61
N LYS A 172 1.72 36.91 12.45
CA LYS A 172 2.05 36.95 13.88
C LYS A 172 3.44 36.40 14.20
N LYS A 173 4.13 35.75 13.24
CA LYS A 173 5.46 35.16 13.44
C LYS A 173 6.56 36.14 13.01
N ALA A 174 7.66 36.15 13.75
CA ALA A 174 8.84 36.96 13.42
C ALA A 174 9.67 36.35 12.27
N ASP A 175 9.67 35.01 12.14
CA ASP A 175 10.20 34.25 11.00
C ASP A 175 9.10 33.33 10.45
N PRO A 176 8.52 33.63 9.27
CA PRO A 176 7.50 32.79 8.65
C PRO A 176 8.10 31.51 8.03
N ASP A 177 7.38 30.39 8.18
CA ASP A 177 7.66 29.16 7.42
C ASP A 177 6.89 29.24 6.10
N ASP A 178 7.61 29.58 5.02
CA ASP A 178 7.02 29.78 3.69
C ASP A 178 6.62 28.47 3.00
N ASN A 179 7.17 27.33 3.42
CA ASN A 179 6.94 26.06 2.73
C ASN A 179 5.50 25.58 2.87
N GLU A 180 4.89 25.73 4.05
CA GLU A 180 3.49 25.32 4.26
C GLU A 180 2.53 26.21 3.44
N TYR A 181 2.78 27.52 3.42
CA TYR A 181 2.01 28.48 2.63
C TYR A 181 2.06 28.16 1.12
N ILE A 182 3.25 27.99 0.56
CA ILE A 182 3.46 27.63 -0.85
C ILE A 182 2.76 26.31 -1.18
N ASN A 183 2.82 25.32 -0.28
CA ASN A 183 2.17 24.04 -0.48
C ASN A 183 0.63 24.12 -0.49
N ILE A 184 0.03 24.99 0.34
CA ILE A 184 -1.42 25.21 0.33
C ILE A 184 -1.83 25.91 -0.98
N GLN A 185 -1.11 26.95 -1.38
CA GLN A 185 -1.37 27.67 -2.64
C GLN A 185 -1.30 26.73 -3.85
N PHE A 186 -0.26 25.90 -3.92
CA PHE A 186 -0.12 24.91 -5.00
C PHE A 186 -1.28 23.91 -5.04
N ARG A 187 -1.81 23.48 -3.89
CA ARG A 187 -3.00 22.62 -3.84
C ARG A 187 -4.24 23.33 -4.35
N ILE A 188 -4.43 24.60 -4.00
CA ILE A 188 -5.53 25.42 -4.50
C ILE A 188 -5.45 25.51 -6.03
N ASP A 189 -4.29 25.87 -6.59
CA ASP A 189 -4.10 26.00 -8.04
C ASP A 189 -4.45 24.70 -8.78
N ILE A 190 -4.04 23.55 -8.26
CA ILE A 190 -4.40 22.23 -8.81
C ILE A 190 -5.91 22.01 -8.76
N LEU A 191 -6.56 22.36 -7.65
CA LEU A 191 -8.01 22.19 -7.49
C LEU A 191 -8.78 23.11 -8.44
N GLU A 192 -8.31 24.33 -8.69
CA GLU A 192 -8.90 25.26 -9.67
C GLU A 192 -8.77 24.73 -11.09
N GLN A 193 -7.59 24.25 -11.49
CA GLN A 193 -7.40 23.60 -12.79
C GLN A 193 -8.30 22.38 -12.95
N ARG A 194 -8.46 21.58 -11.89
CA ARG A 194 -9.37 20.42 -11.88
C ARG A 194 -10.83 20.85 -12.01
N ALA A 195 -11.23 21.97 -11.40
CA ALA A 195 -12.58 22.51 -11.51
C ALA A 195 -12.89 22.93 -12.95
N ILE A 196 -12.02 23.72 -13.58
CA ILE A 196 -12.16 24.16 -14.98
C ILE A 196 -12.21 22.96 -15.94
N ARG A 197 -11.31 22.00 -15.74
CA ARG A 197 -11.31 20.77 -16.55
C ARG A 197 -12.57 19.95 -16.32
N PHE A 198 -13.08 19.90 -15.10
CA PHE A 198 -14.31 19.18 -14.80
C PHE A 198 -15.52 19.84 -15.47
N GLU A 199 -15.63 21.16 -15.45
CA GLU A 199 -16.72 21.90 -16.09
C GLU A 199 -16.78 21.62 -17.60
N SER A 200 -15.66 21.79 -18.31
CA SER A 200 -15.57 21.48 -19.75
C SER A 200 -15.91 20.02 -20.05
N GLN A 201 -15.37 19.06 -19.27
CA GLN A 201 -15.69 17.64 -19.45
C GLN A 201 -17.14 17.29 -19.11
N ALA A 202 -17.74 17.95 -18.12
CA ALA A 202 -19.11 17.72 -17.70
C ALA A 202 -20.09 18.14 -18.81
N LEU A 203 -19.85 19.32 -19.42
CA LEU A 203 -20.63 19.80 -20.56
C LEU A 203 -20.54 18.83 -21.74
N LEU A 204 -19.33 18.44 -22.13
CA LEU A 204 -19.12 17.48 -23.23
C LEU A 204 -19.83 16.15 -22.98
N LYS A 205 -19.73 15.60 -21.75
CA LYS A 205 -20.41 14.35 -21.39
C LYS A 205 -21.92 14.46 -21.42
N TYR A 206 -22.46 15.60 -21.00
CA TYR A 206 -23.89 15.86 -21.02
C TYR A 206 -24.42 15.90 -22.47
N GLU A 207 -23.73 16.63 -23.35
CA GLU A 207 -24.06 16.69 -24.77
C GLU A 207 -23.87 15.36 -25.49
N GLU A 208 -22.83 14.60 -25.16
CA GLU A 208 -22.59 13.28 -25.72
C GLU A 208 -23.72 12.31 -25.33
N MET A 209 -24.17 12.36 -24.06
CA MET A 209 -25.30 11.54 -23.62
C MET A 209 -26.61 11.93 -24.31
N ASP A 210 -26.88 13.23 -24.44
CA ASP A 210 -28.07 13.71 -25.17
C ASP A 210 -28.06 13.24 -26.64
N ARG A 211 -26.91 13.34 -27.31
CA ARG A 211 -26.73 12.79 -28.67
C ARG A 211 -26.95 11.28 -28.73
N LYS A 212 -26.37 10.51 -27.80
CA LYS A 212 -26.57 9.05 -27.72
C LYS A 212 -28.03 8.69 -27.54
N LEU A 213 -28.75 9.39 -26.67
CA LEU A 213 -30.18 9.16 -26.44
C LEU A 213 -31.02 9.50 -27.67
N LYS A 214 -30.68 10.59 -28.36
CA LYS A 214 -31.31 10.93 -29.63
C LYS A 214 -31.09 9.84 -30.67
N ASP A 215 -29.89 9.28 -30.79
CA ASP A 215 -29.58 8.29 -31.82
C ASP A 215 -29.95 6.83 -31.47
N ASP A 216 -30.36 6.57 -30.23
CA ASP A 216 -30.78 5.24 -29.79
C ASP A 216 -32.07 4.79 -30.48
N LYS A 217 -32.02 3.63 -31.14
CA LYS A 217 -33.17 3.03 -31.83
C LYS A 217 -34.38 2.81 -30.92
N ARG A 218 -34.13 2.45 -29.65
CA ARG A 218 -35.19 2.18 -28.65
C ARG A 218 -36.01 3.42 -28.33
N LEU A 219 -35.43 4.60 -28.51
CA LEU A 219 -36.03 5.91 -28.26
C LEU A 219 -36.50 6.62 -29.54
N SER A 220 -36.53 5.92 -30.68
CA SER A 220 -36.83 6.49 -32.00
C SER A 220 -38.21 7.15 -32.13
N GLU A 221 -39.20 6.75 -31.31
CA GLU A 221 -40.51 7.42 -31.26
C GLU A 221 -40.42 8.90 -30.89
N LEU A 222 -39.35 9.33 -30.20
CA LEU A 222 -39.12 10.75 -29.88
C LEU A 222 -38.81 11.61 -31.12
N LYS A 223 -38.37 11.01 -32.23
CA LYS A 223 -38.06 11.74 -33.49
C LYS A 223 -39.27 11.93 -34.40
N LYS A 224 -40.37 11.22 -34.15
CA LYS A 224 -41.52 11.15 -35.07
C LYS A 224 -42.51 12.31 -34.90
N LYS A 225 -42.22 13.29 -34.03
CA LYS A 225 -43.02 14.49 -33.80
C LYS A 225 -42.21 15.75 -34.01
#